data_AF-A0A9W6HWN4-F1
#
_entry.id   AF-A0A9W6HWN4-F1
#
_cell.length_a   1.000
_cell.length_b   1.000
_cell.length_c   1.000
_cell.angle_alpha   90.00
_cell.angle_beta   90.00
_cell.angle_gamma   90.00
#
_symmetry.space_group_name_H-M   'P 1'
#
loop_
_entity.id
_entity.type
_entity.pdbx_description
1 polymer ?
#
loop_
_entity_poly.entity_id
_entity_poly.type
_entity_poly.pdbx_seq_one_letter_code
_entity_poly.pdbx_strand_id
1 'polypeptide(L)'
;MDTSSPPPHDHNDQTLRVETVRTRQELSDALHVLHVRADRPSYRELEKRTTHEGVRLARTTISEMLSGKRLAPKAVTLAFVKACGIIDIEPWQQAWERVATVERSPILEIPDPELVALRKENSRLQAQLEAERANHEVESASLRTTLDDENERNLKTIEHWLEIAEKIAHELADNGHYKSARDLQQRVYNSSAEMLGDEDLGTLIIRNDLSFWTGKAGDILKARNMYKELSSLCVKVLEPKAYETLHVFNNYSWWLGEAGDYESARKISSDILSICEKQWGIENEETLAVRANYIWLVGKAGDPVAACDLYKRWIPVYAKVWGTENPQTLVARNCFAHWTGEAGSAVEALEMCTNLLPFCERILGSEHPDTLAVRSNIARWTAETGDTKAALNLYTKIVNIYDRVLGRDHPETLIAVAGAANCMGETGYIVTARDALAHVVNTCLEKLGNTHPSTLEAHKMYARWAQKVSDFELRRELHQQ
;
A
#
# COMPACT_ATOMS: atom_id res chain seq x y z
N MET A 1 52.52 16.99 -35.87
CA MET A 1 52.33 17.35 -34.45
C MET A 1 51.02 18.09 -34.39
N ASP A 2 49.97 17.40 -33.96
CA ASP A 2 48.70 18.04 -33.66
C ASP A 2 48.11 17.31 -32.45
N THR A 3 47.95 18.06 -31.37
CA THR A 3 47.46 17.61 -30.07
C THR A 3 45.95 17.85 -30.04
N SER A 4 45.16 16.83 -30.31
CA SER A 4 43.73 16.83 -29.99
C SER A 4 43.47 15.85 -28.85
N SER A 5 43.45 16.38 -27.62
CA SER A 5 42.95 15.69 -26.44
C SER A 5 41.50 15.22 -26.68
N PRO A 6 41.10 14.03 -26.18
CA PRO A 6 39.71 13.62 -26.23
C PRO A 6 38.86 14.54 -25.32
N PRO A 7 37.57 14.75 -25.63
CA PRO A 7 36.72 15.63 -24.84
C PRO A 7 36.51 15.05 -23.43
N PRO A 8 36.26 15.91 -22.42
CA PRO A 8 36.05 15.45 -21.06
C PRO A 8 34.78 14.61 -21.01
N HIS A 9 34.87 13.43 -20.37
CA HIS A 9 33.72 12.62 -20.06
C HIS A 9 32.73 13.45 -19.25
N ASP A 10 31.57 13.70 -19.85
CA ASP A 10 30.41 14.28 -19.20
C ASP A 10 29.92 13.27 -18.15
N HIS A 11 30.39 13.42 -16.91
CA HIS A 11 29.96 12.64 -15.75
C HIS A 11 28.60 13.14 -15.24
N ASN A 12 27.63 13.24 -16.15
CA ASN A 12 26.31 13.74 -15.83
C ASN A 12 25.24 12.97 -16.60
N ASP A 13 25.13 11.66 -16.36
CA ASP A 13 23.91 10.94 -16.73
C ASP A 13 23.67 9.72 -15.82
N GLN A 14 22.45 9.62 -15.28
CA GLN A 14 22.02 8.80 -14.14
C GLN A 14 22.54 9.25 -12.75
N THR A 15 22.20 10.49 -12.39
CA THR A 15 22.28 11.00 -11.03
C THR A 15 21.53 10.08 -10.06
N LEU A 16 22.28 9.61 -9.06
CA LEU A 16 21.77 9.06 -7.82
C LEU A 16 20.79 10.11 -7.27
N ARG A 17 19.47 9.90 -7.35
CA ARG A 17 18.46 10.87 -6.87
C ARG A 17 18.40 10.86 -5.34
N VAL A 18 19.50 11.19 -4.69
CA VAL A 18 19.58 11.30 -3.24
C VAL A 18 18.61 12.38 -2.71
N GLU A 19 18.26 13.34 -3.57
CA GLU A 19 17.22 14.36 -3.33
C GLU A 19 15.82 13.77 -3.09
N THR A 20 15.51 12.61 -3.69
CA THR A 20 14.22 11.92 -3.52
C THR A 20 14.22 10.94 -2.36
N VAL A 21 15.36 10.71 -1.69
CA VAL A 21 15.42 9.82 -0.52
C VAL A 21 14.59 10.39 0.62
N ARG A 22 13.69 9.55 1.14
CA ARG A 22 12.75 9.79 2.25
C ARG A 22 12.81 8.70 3.32
N THR A 23 13.18 7.46 2.96
CA THR A 23 13.23 6.33 3.91
C THR A 23 14.65 5.86 4.21
N ARG A 24 14.82 5.13 5.33
CA ARG A 24 16.11 4.49 5.67
C ARG A 24 16.57 3.50 4.61
N GLN A 25 15.64 2.75 4.03
CA GLN A 25 15.96 1.76 3.01
C GLN A 25 16.43 2.45 1.72
N GLU A 26 15.78 3.52 1.29
CA GLU A 26 16.21 4.30 0.12
C GLU A 26 17.60 4.93 0.33
N LEU A 27 17.89 5.41 1.54
CA LEU A 27 19.22 5.90 1.87
C LEU A 27 20.25 4.78 1.83
N SER A 28 19.91 3.59 2.34
CA SER A 28 20.77 2.40 2.25
C SER A 28 21.03 2.00 0.79
N ASP A 29 20.00 1.98 -0.05
CA ASP A 29 20.10 1.60 -1.46
C ASP A 29 20.93 2.62 -2.24
N ALA A 30 20.74 3.92 -1.95
CA ALA A 30 21.57 4.99 -2.48
C ALA A 30 23.05 4.80 -2.09
N LEU A 31 23.33 4.53 -0.81
CA LEU A 31 24.68 4.26 -0.32
C LEU A 31 25.27 2.98 -0.93
N HIS A 32 24.44 1.96 -1.20
CA HIS A 32 24.86 0.73 -1.87
C HIS A 32 25.24 0.99 -3.33
N VAL A 33 24.43 1.74 -4.07
CA VAL A 33 24.75 2.15 -5.45
C VAL A 33 26.03 2.97 -5.47
N LEU A 34 26.21 3.88 -4.52
CA LEU A 34 27.42 4.66 -4.39
C LEU A 34 28.65 3.77 -4.14
N HIS A 35 28.51 2.78 -3.25
CA HIS A 35 29.57 1.81 -2.96
C HIS A 35 29.99 1.01 -4.20
N VAL A 36 29.02 0.59 -5.01
CA VAL A 36 29.28 -0.12 -6.27
C VAL A 36 29.98 0.79 -7.28
N ARG A 37 29.54 2.04 -7.43
CA ARG A 37 30.15 3.02 -8.36
C ARG A 37 31.59 3.36 -7.99
N ALA A 38 31.93 3.34 -6.71
CA ALA A 38 33.28 3.55 -6.22
C ALA A 38 34.20 2.32 -6.40
N ASP A 39 33.79 1.31 -7.17
CA ASP A 39 34.48 0.03 -7.37
C ASP A 39 34.57 -0.83 -6.09
N ARG A 40 33.53 -0.78 -5.25
CA ARG A 40 33.39 -1.58 -4.02
C ARG A 40 34.65 -1.61 -3.15
N PRO A 41 35.15 -0.43 -2.72
CA PRO A 41 36.38 -0.35 -1.93
C PRO A 41 36.25 -1.22 -0.68
N SER A 42 37.30 -2.00 -0.38
CA SER A 42 37.28 -2.89 0.77
C SER A 42 37.09 -2.11 2.07
N TYR A 43 36.54 -2.76 3.10
CA TYR A 43 36.38 -2.15 4.42
C TYR A 43 37.67 -1.54 4.97
N ARG A 44 38.82 -2.17 4.69
CA ARG A 44 40.15 -1.67 5.09
C ARG A 44 40.57 -0.41 4.35
N GLU A 45 40.14 -0.24 3.09
CA GLU A 45 40.38 0.97 2.31
C GLU A 45 39.47 2.11 2.76
N LEU A 46 38.19 1.82 3.01
CA LEU A 46 37.25 2.79 3.57
C LEU A 46 37.68 3.29 4.95
N GLU A 47 38.13 2.40 5.83
CA GLU A 47 38.67 2.76 7.15
C GLU A 47 39.91 3.66 7.02
N LYS A 48 40.85 3.31 6.12
CA LYS A 48 42.02 4.17 5.84
C LYS A 48 41.64 5.56 5.33
N ARG A 49 40.71 5.64 4.38
CA ARG A 49 40.26 6.91 3.77
C ARG A 49 39.59 7.84 4.78
N THR A 50 38.88 7.29 5.76
CA THR A 50 38.11 8.07 6.75
C THR A 50 38.88 8.36 8.04
N THR A 51 39.95 7.62 8.34
CA THR A 51 40.79 7.86 9.53
C THR A 51 41.44 9.26 9.51
N HIS A 52 41.75 9.81 8.34
CA HIS A 52 42.29 11.16 8.20
C HIS A 52 41.27 12.28 8.50
N GLU A 53 39.97 11.96 8.52
CA GLU A 53 38.87 12.89 8.83
C GLU A 53 38.36 12.75 10.27
N GLY A 54 39.03 11.95 11.11
CA GLY A 54 38.65 11.76 12.52
C GLY A 54 37.41 10.87 12.75
N VAL A 55 36.86 10.25 11.71
CA VAL A 55 35.72 9.32 11.80
C VAL A 55 36.17 7.91 11.46
N ARG A 56 36.03 6.98 12.41
CA ARG A 56 36.37 5.57 12.18
C ARG A 56 35.15 4.80 11.66
N LEU A 57 35.23 4.30 10.42
CA LEU A 57 34.19 3.43 9.86
C LEU A 57 34.41 1.96 10.25
N ALA A 58 33.72 1.51 11.30
CA ALA A 58 33.74 0.09 11.66
C ALA A 58 32.99 -0.76 10.61
N ARG A 59 33.51 -1.96 10.32
CA ARG A 59 32.91 -2.91 9.36
C ARG A 59 31.46 -3.24 9.68
N THR A 60 31.13 -3.43 10.95
CA THR A 60 29.76 -3.70 11.42
C THR A 60 28.83 -2.54 11.10
N THR A 61 29.24 -1.31 11.37
CA THR A 61 28.46 -0.10 11.09
C THR A 61 28.22 0.11 9.60
N ILE A 62 29.24 -0.09 8.75
CA ILE A 62 29.06 -0.02 7.30
C ILE A 62 28.10 -1.13 6.82
N SER A 63 28.26 -2.35 7.32
CA SER A 63 27.41 -3.47 6.92
C SER A 63 25.94 -3.24 7.29
N GLU A 64 25.66 -2.72 8.49
CA GLU A 64 24.30 -2.41 8.95
C GLU A 64 23.68 -1.23 8.18
N MET A 65 24.50 -0.24 7.85
CA MET A 65 24.10 0.93 7.07
C MET A 65 23.75 0.56 5.63
N LEU A 66 24.57 -0.27 4.98
CA LEU A 66 24.37 -0.73 3.60
C LEU A 66 23.27 -1.81 3.46
N SER A 67 22.87 -2.41 4.57
CA SER A 67 21.76 -3.37 4.61
C SER A 67 20.45 -2.75 5.11
N GLY A 68 20.42 -1.43 5.32
CA GLY A 68 19.24 -0.72 5.84
C GLY A 68 18.78 -1.15 7.24
N LYS A 69 19.64 -1.83 8.01
CA LYS A 69 19.30 -2.32 9.37
C LYS A 69 19.27 -1.19 10.39
N ARG A 70 20.08 -0.15 10.18
CA ARG A 70 20.21 0.99 11.08
C ARG A 70 20.59 2.25 10.31
N LEU A 71 20.00 3.38 10.68
CA LEU A 71 20.50 4.69 10.24
C LEU A 71 21.77 5.02 11.02
N ALA A 72 22.91 4.98 10.32
CA ALA A 72 24.18 5.36 10.91
C ALA A 72 24.20 6.86 11.28
N PRO A 73 25.01 7.28 12.27
CA PRO A 73 25.15 8.69 12.60
C PRO A 73 25.54 9.53 11.38
N LYS A 74 25.03 10.76 11.27
CA LYS A 74 25.28 11.68 10.14
C LYS A 74 26.76 11.75 9.73
N ALA A 75 27.64 11.92 10.72
CA ALA A 75 29.09 11.99 10.49
C ALA A 75 29.67 10.72 9.84
N VAL A 76 29.16 9.54 10.21
CA VAL A 76 29.57 8.25 9.67
C VAL A 76 29.06 8.08 8.23
N THR A 77 27.79 8.42 7.97
CA THR A 77 27.22 8.36 6.62
C THR A 77 27.93 9.31 5.67
N LEU A 78 28.20 10.55 6.07
CA LEU A 78 28.89 11.53 5.22
C LEU A 78 30.37 11.18 5.02
N ALA A 79 31.06 10.63 6.03
CA ALA A 79 32.43 10.14 5.87
C ALA A 79 32.50 8.97 4.88
N PHE A 80 31.52 8.07 4.89
CA PHE A 80 31.41 7.00 3.90
C PHE A 80 31.18 7.55 2.48
N VAL A 81 30.27 8.51 2.32
CA VAL A 81 29.99 9.15 1.02
C VAL A 81 31.24 9.80 0.42
N LYS A 82 32.00 10.53 1.24
CA LYS A 82 33.30 11.11 0.84
C LYS A 82 34.33 10.05 0.48
N ALA A 83 34.43 8.97 1.27
CA ALA A 83 35.36 7.88 1.01
C ALA A 83 35.09 7.14 -0.31
N CYS A 84 33.84 7.21 -0.79
CA CYS A 84 33.41 6.74 -2.11
C CYS A 84 33.64 7.77 -3.24
N GLY A 85 34.27 8.91 -2.97
CA GLY A 85 34.71 9.89 -3.97
C GLY A 85 33.74 11.03 -4.27
N ILE A 86 32.69 11.21 -3.47
CA ILE A 86 31.74 12.33 -3.63
C ILE A 86 32.28 13.59 -2.96
N ILE A 87 32.38 14.67 -3.73
CA ILE A 87 32.86 15.98 -3.28
C ILE A 87 31.69 16.81 -2.72
N ASP A 88 30.57 16.87 -3.44
CA ASP A 88 29.37 17.58 -2.97
C ASP A 88 28.51 16.67 -2.08
N ILE A 89 28.62 16.90 -0.77
CA ILE A 89 27.92 16.11 0.25
C ILE A 89 26.58 16.72 0.64
N GLU A 90 26.23 17.92 0.18
CA GLU A 90 25.04 18.64 0.61
C GLU A 90 23.74 17.86 0.31
N PRO A 91 23.55 17.25 -0.88
CA PRO A 91 22.36 16.44 -1.16
C PRO A 91 22.25 15.20 -0.27
N TRP A 92 23.39 14.61 0.13
CA TRP A 92 23.45 13.46 1.03
C TRP A 92 23.17 13.84 2.48
N GLN A 93 23.63 15.02 2.89
CA GLN A 93 23.32 15.61 4.18
C GLN A 93 21.82 15.86 4.30
N GLN A 94 21.20 16.50 3.30
CA GLN A 94 19.77 16.77 3.31
C GLN A 94 18.94 15.49 3.26
N ALA A 95 19.38 14.47 2.51
CA ALA A 95 18.74 13.15 2.50
C ALA A 95 18.82 12.46 3.85
N TRP A 96 19.99 12.47 4.47
CA TRP A 96 20.16 11.93 5.80
C TRP A 96 19.29 12.69 6.80
N GLU A 97 19.19 14.02 6.71
CA GLU A 97 18.33 14.84 7.58
C GLU A 97 16.84 14.54 7.37
N ARG A 98 16.37 14.35 6.14
CA ARG A 98 14.99 13.92 5.87
C ARG A 98 14.69 12.56 6.51
N VAL A 99 15.55 11.57 6.26
CA VAL A 99 15.41 10.22 6.84
C VAL A 99 15.51 10.26 8.36
N ALA A 100 16.44 11.05 8.89
CA ALA A 100 16.60 11.27 10.32
C ALA A 100 15.43 12.06 10.89
N THR A 101 14.72 12.90 10.13
CA THR A 101 13.52 13.60 10.62
C THR A 101 12.34 12.65 10.70
N VAL A 102 12.25 11.69 9.78
CA VAL A 102 11.28 10.58 9.82
C VAL A 102 11.61 9.61 10.96
N GLU A 103 12.88 9.24 11.14
CA GLU A 103 13.32 8.29 12.19
C GLU A 103 13.51 8.91 13.59
N ARG A 104 13.82 10.21 13.67
CA ARG A 104 13.98 10.99 14.92
C ARG A 104 12.83 11.96 15.14
N SER A 105 11.75 11.85 14.37
CA SER A 105 10.50 12.48 14.76
C SER A 105 10.25 12.04 16.21
N PRO A 106 9.94 12.95 17.17
CA PRO A 106 9.87 12.63 18.61
C PRO A 106 8.79 11.59 19.00
N ILE A 107 8.20 10.92 18.01
CA ILE A 107 6.93 10.21 18.04
C ILE A 107 7.11 8.75 18.51
N LEU A 108 8.31 8.39 18.96
CA LEU A 108 8.58 7.19 19.75
C LEU A 108 8.71 7.47 21.26
N GLU A 109 8.51 8.72 21.72
CA GLU A 109 8.70 9.12 23.13
C GLU A 109 7.46 9.05 24.03
N ILE A 110 6.36 8.43 23.59
CA ILE A 110 5.44 7.84 24.57
C ILE A 110 5.47 6.33 24.33
N PRO A 111 6.35 5.60 25.05
CA PRO A 111 6.30 4.16 25.07
C PRO A 111 4.84 3.70 25.29
N ASP A 112 4.41 2.63 24.62
CA ASP A 112 3.09 2.01 24.84
C ASP A 112 2.71 1.92 26.35
N PRO A 113 3.65 1.64 27.29
CA PRO A 113 3.40 1.74 28.73
C PRO A 113 2.98 3.11 29.28
N GLU A 114 3.56 4.22 28.80
CA GLU A 114 3.22 5.57 29.27
C GLU A 114 1.86 6.02 28.73
N LEU A 115 1.54 5.66 27.48
CA LEU A 115 0.21 5.92 26.92
C LEU A 115 -0.86 5.07 27.63
N VAL A 116 -0.55 3.80 27.92
CA VAL A 116 -1.40 2.93 28.75
C VAL A 116 -1.56 3.48 30.17
N ALA A 117 -0.50 4.03 30.77
CA ALA A 117 -0.56 4.64 32.10
C ALA A 117 -1.46 5.89 32.10
N LEU A 118 -1.28 6.78 31.12
CA LEU A 118 -2.10 7.98 30.95
C LEU A 118 -3.57 7.63 30.68
N ARG A 119 -3.86 6.59 29.89
CA ARG A 119 -5.23 6.09 29.67
C ARG A 119 -5.85 5.59 30.98
N LYS A 120 -5.14 4.73 31.70
CA LYS A 120 -5.61 4.19 32.98
C LYS A 120 -5.85 5.29 34.01
N GLU A 121 -4.99 6.30 34.03
CA GLU A 121 -5.15 7.48 34.86
C GLU A 121 -6.36 8.31 34.44
N ASN A 122 -6.55 8.56 33.14
CA ASN A 122 -7.70 9.30 32.63
C ASN A 122 -9.04 8.58 32.94
N SER A 123 -9.15 7.27 32.66
CA SER A 123 -10.34 6.49 33.04
C SER A 123 -10.60 6.51 34.55
N ARG A 124 -9.55 6.52 35.38
CA ARG A 124 -9.68 6.67 36.83
C ARG A 124 -10.20 8.05 37.22
N LEU A 125 -9.65 9.11 36.62
CA LEU A 125 -10.07 10.50 36.85
C LEU A 125 -11.53 10.70 36.45
N GLN A 126 -11.96 10.15 35.30
CA GLN A 126 -13.36 10.18 34.85
C GLN A 126 -14.29 9.48 35.86
N ALA A 127 -13.95 8.28 36.32
CA ALA A 127 -14.74 7.55 37.31
C ALA A 127 -14.81 8.30 38.67
N GLN A 128 -13.72 8.94 39.07
CA GLN A 128 -13.68 9.78 40.28
C GLN A 128 -14.54 11.04 40.13
N LEU A 129 -14.50 11.67 38.96
CA LEU A 129 -15.30 12.85 38.65
C LEU A 129 -16.80 12.53 38.63
N GLU A 130 -17.20 11.38 38.06
CA GLU A 130 -18.58 10.90 38.11
C GLU A 130 -19.07 10.64 39.54
N ALA A 131 -18.23 10.01 40.37
CA ALA A 131 -18.54 9.76 41.78
C ALA A 131 -18.65 11.07 42.59
N GLU A 132 -17.75 12.01 42.36
CA GLU A 132 -17.77 13.32 43.02
C GLU A 132 -18.96 14.15 42.56
N ARG A 133 -19.34 14.14 41.27
CA ARG A 133 -20.52 14.85 40.74
C ARG A 133 -21.83 14.39 41.38
N ALA A 134 -21.89 13.18 41.93
CA ALA A 134 -23.03 12.69 42.70
C ALA A 134 -23.10 13.23 44.15
N ASN A 135 -22.05 13.92 44.64
CA ASN A 135 -21.90 14.34 46.04
C ASN A 135 -22.02 15.88 46.20
N HIS A 136 -22.94 16.41 47.01
CA HIS A 136 -23.29 17.86 46.97
C HIS A 136 -22.47 18.79 47.90
N GLU A 137 -21.31 18.38 48.40
CA GLU A 137 -20.52 19.14 49.39
C GLU A 137 -19.60 20.20 48.77
N VAL A 138 -19.33 21.29 49.49
CA VAL A 138 -18.53 22.45 48.99
C VAL A 138 -17.04 22.12 48.81
N GLU A 139 -16.46 21.25 49.64
CA GLU A 139 -15.06 20.78 49.47
C GLU A 139 -14.89 19.94 48.20
N SER A 140 -15.97 19.28 47.71
CA SER A 140 -15.97 18.58 46.42
C SER A 140 -15.74 19.52 45.23
N ALA A 141 -16.13 20.80 45.33
CA ALA A 141 -16.07 21.73 44.21
C ALA A 141 -14.63 22.08 43.81
N SER A 142 -13.74 22.30 44.79
CA SER A 142 -12.32 22.56 44.52
C SER A 142 -11.59 21.31 43.99
N LEU A 143 -12.00 20.13 44.47
CA LEU A 143 -11.43 18.85 44.02
C LEU A 143 -11.86 18.53 42.58
N ARG A 144 -13.14 18.77 42.24
CA ARG A 144 -13.67 18.62 40.87
C ARG A 144 -12.91 19.47 39.87
N THR A 145 -12.66 20.75 40.15
CA THR A 145 -11.92 21.63 39.25
C THR A 145 -10.50 21.12 38.98
N THR A 146 -9.82 20.60 40.02
CA THR A 146 -8.45 20.07 39.85
C THR A 146 -8.44 18.79 39.01
N LEU A 147 -9.41 17.89 39.24
CA LEU A 147 -9.59 16.68 38.45
C LEU A 147 -9.97 16.99 36.99
N ASP A 148 -10.82 18.00 36.76
CA ASP A 148 -11.20 18.48 35.43
C ASP A 148 -9.96 19.01 34.67
N ASP A 149 -9.12 19.84 35.32
CA ASP A 149 -7.89 20.41 34.71
C ASP A 149 -6.81 19.35 34.38
N GLU A 150 -6.69 18.30 35.18
CA GLU A 150 -5.77 17.18 34.93
C GLU A 150 -6.29 16.27 33.82
N ASN A 151 -7.60 15.98 33.82
CA ASN A 151 -8.25 15.24 32.75
C ASN A 151 -8.11 15.96 31.40
N GLU A 152 -8.36 17.27 31.34
CA GLU A 152 -8.24 18.06 30.11
C GLU A 152 -6.80 18.07 29.56
N ARG A 153 -5.79 18.14 30.42
CA ARG A 153 -4.37 18.06 30.01
C ARG A 153 -4.01 16.68 29.44
N ASN A 154 -4.49 15.61 30.07
CA ASN A 154 -4.27 14.25 29.58
C ASN A 154 -5.00 14.03 28.24
N LEU A 155 -6.23 14.54 28.10
CA LEU A 155 -7.02 14.45 26.87
C LEU A 155 -6.29 15.10 25.69
N LYS A 156 -5.82 16.36 25.84
CA LYS A 156 -5.09 17.09 24.78
C LYS A 156 -3.82 16.38 24.33
N THR A 157 -3.12 15.73 25.27
CA THR A 157 -1.90 14.98 24.96
C THR A 157 -2.22 13.74 24.11
N ILE A 158 -3.32 13.06 24.42
CA ILE A 158 -3.75 11.87 23.68
C ILE A 158 -4.34 12.25 22.33
N GLU A 159 -5.17 13.29 22.23
CA GLU A 159 -5.69 13.82 20.96
C GLU A 159 -4.54 14.15 20.00
N HIS A 160 -3.52 14.87 20.49
CA HIS A 160 -2.34 15.17 19.70
C HIS A 160 -1.59 13.91 19.23
N TRP A 161 -1.51 12.88 20.08
CA TRP A 161 -0.92 11.60 19.70
C TRP A 161 -1.74 10.88 18.63
N LEU A 162 -3.08 10.87 18.74
CA LEU A 162 -3.99 10.24 17.78
C LEU A 162 -3.83 10.88 16.39
N GLU A 163 -3.89 12.20 16.30
CA GLU A 163 -3.71 12.94 15.04
C GLU A 163 -2.39 12.60 14.34
N ILE A 164 -1.32 12.47 15.11
CA ILE A 164 0.01 12.14 14.59
C ILE A 164 0.05 10.68 14.12
N ALA A 165 -0.46 9.76 14.94
CA ALA A 165 -0.45 8.35 14.64
C ALA A 165 -1.28 8.04 13.38
N GLU A 166 -2.41 8.72 13.18
CA GLU A 166 -3.19 8.65 11.94
C GLU A 166 -2.38 9.09 10.72
N LYS A 167 -1.69 10.23 10.79
CA LYS A 167 -0.84 10.71 9.68
C LYS A 167 0.26 9.71 9.33
N ILE A 168 0.87 9.09 10.34
CA ILE A 168 1.89 8.05 10.14
C ILE A 168 1.27 6.81 9.51
N ALA A 169 0.08 6.39 9.95
CA ALA A 169 -0.60 5.24 9.36
C ALA A 169 -0.88 5.46 7.86
N HIS A 170 -1.31 6.67 7.49
CA HIS A 170 -1.51 7.05 6.08
C HIS A 170 -0.21 7.04 5.30
N GLU A 171 0.87 7.66 5.81
CA GLU A 171 2.18 7.64 5.13
C GLU A 171 2.71 6.22 4.96
N LEU A 172 2.56 5.36 5.98
CA LEU A 172 2.92 3.94 5.86
C LEU A 172 2.12 3.26 4.75
N ALA A 173 0.82 3.55 4.65
CA ALA A 173 -0.04 2.98 3.62
C ALA A 173 0.31 3.47 2.21
N ASP A 174 0.62 4.76 2.04
CA ASP A 174 1.05 5.35 0.77
C ASP A 174 2.37 4.72 0.27
N ASN A 175 3.21 4.27 1.19
CA ASN A 175 4.45 3.53 0.89
C ASN A 175 4.23 2.00 0.79
N GLY A 176 2.99 1.51 0.83
CA GLY A 176 2.65 0.08 0.69
C GLY A 176 2.84 -0.76 1.96
N HIS A 177 3.18 -0.15 3.10
CA HIS A 177 3.36 -0.83 4.39
C HIS A 177 2.03 -1.06 5.12
N TYR A 178 1.06 -1.68 4.46
CA TYR A 178 -0.33 -1.81 4.95
C TYR A 178 -0.47 -2.55 6.29
N LYS A 179 0.38 -3.56 6.56
CA LYS A 179 0.37 -4.27 7.86
C LYS A 179 0.73 -3.35 9.01
N SER A 180 1.78 -2.53 8.83
CA SER A 180 2.21 -1.55 9.82
C SER A 180 1.19 -0.44 9.99
N ALA A 181 0.62 0.06 8.89
CA ALA A 181 -0.47 1.04 8.92
C ALA A 181 -1.67 0.51 9.71
N ARG A 182 -2.13 -0.72 9.41
CA ARG A 182 -3.21 -1.40 10.13
C ARG A 182 -2.91 -1.54 11.62
N ASP A 183 -1.72 -2.02 11.98
CA ASP A 183 -1.36 -2.28 13.38
C ASP A 183 -1.29 -0.99 14.19
N LEU A 184 -0.79 0.09 13.59
CA LEU A 184 -0.82 1.42 14.19
C LEU A 184 -2.26 1.94 14.33
N GLN A 185 -3.04 1.86 13.25
CA GLN A 185 -4.44 2.30 13.26
C GLN A 185 -5.30 1.51 14.26
N GLN A 186 -4.98 0.23 14.51
CA GLN A 186 -5.65 -0.57 15.53
C GLN A 186 -5.39 -0.02 16.94
N ARG A 187 -4.16 0.46 17.21
CA ARG A 187 -3.82 1.10 18.48
C ARG A 187 -4.51 2.45 18.62
N VAL A 188 -4.58 3.23 17.54
CA VAL A 188 -5.34 4.49 17.48
C VAL A 188 -6.82 4.23 17.79
N TYR A 189 -7.44 3.25 17.12
CA TYR A 189 -8.83 2.86 17.36
C TYR A 189 -9.09 2.45 18.81
N ASN A 190 -8.27 1.54 19.36
CA ASN A 190 -8.44 1.08 20.74
C ASN A 190 -8.39 2.25 21.74
N SER A 191 -7.53 3.24 21.48
CA SER A 191 -7.39 4.42 22.31
C SER A 191 -8.59 5.36 22.18
N SER A 192 -9.01 5.64 20.95
CA SER A 192 -10.17 6.51 20.66
C SER A 192 -11.46 5.92 21.21
N ALA A 193 -11.69 4.62 21.03
CA ALA A 193 -12.86 3.92 21.53
C ALA A 193 -12.93 3.91 23.06
N GLU A 194 -11.80 3.78 23.76
CA GLU A 194 -11.73 3.83 25.23
C GLU A 194 -12.05 5.23 25.78
N MET A 195 -11.66 6.29 25.06
CA MET A 195 -11.78 7.67 25.54
C MET A 195 -13.07 8.37 25.13
N LEU A 196 -13.43 8.26 23.85
CA LEU A 196 -14.53 8.99 23.23
C LEU A 196 -15.77 8.10 23.03
N GLY A 197 -15.58 6.78 23.11
CA GLY A 197 -16.61 5.79 22.81
C GLY A 197 -16.66 5.41 21.33
N ASP A 198 -17.27 4.26 21.05
CA ASP A 198 -17.41 3.70 19.70
C ASP A 198 -18.36 4.50 18.78
N GLU A 199 -19.24 5.31 19.36
CA GLU A 199 -20.22 6.13 18.62
C GLU A 199 -19.71 7.54 18.30
N ASP A 200 -18.54 7.94 18.82
CA ASP A 200 -17.94 9.23 18.50
C ASP A 200 -17.52 9.32 17.02
N LEU A 201 -17.73 10.48 16.40
CA LEU A 201 -17.45 10.71 14.98
C LEU A 201 -15.98 10.47 14.62
N GLY A 202 -15.04 10.90 15.48
CA GLY A 202 -13.62 10.65 15.28
C GLY A 202 -13.29 9.16 15.36
N THR A 203 -13.86 8.46 16.34
CA THR A 203 -13.72 6.99 16.45
C THR A 203 -14.27 6.26 15.23
N LEU A 204 -15.38 6.71 14.65
CA LEU A 204 -15.95 6.14 13.41
C LEU A 204 -15.02 6.32 12.20
N ILE A 205 -14.40 7.50 12.06
CA ILE A 205 -13.42 7.78 11.00
C ILE A 205 -12.18 6.89 11.17
N ILE A 206 -11.64 6.80 12.39
CA ILE A 206 -10.51 5.92 12.69
C ILE A 206 -10.84 4.46 12.37
N ARG A 207 -12.06 4.02 12.68
CA ARG A 207 -12.53 2.66 12.40
C ARG A 207 -12.73 2.41 10.90
N ASN A 208 -13.15 3.42 10.13
CA ASN A 208 -13.17 3.36 8.67
C ASN A 208 -11.77 3.03 8.14
N ASP A 209 -10.76 3.79 8.56
CA ASP A 209 -9.39 3.63 8.06
C ASP A 209 -8.78 2.31 8.51
N LEU A 210 -9.01 1.90 9.76
CA LEU A 210 -8.58 0.59 10.27
C LEU A 210 -9.15 -0.55 9.42
N SER A 211 -10.42 -0.45 9.05
CA SER A 211 -11.10 -1.44 8.21
C SER A 211 -10.49 -1.47 6.81
N PHE A 212 -10.18 -0.30 6.24
CA PHE A 212 -9.53 -0.17 4.95
C PHE A 212 -8.13 -0.80 4.95
N TRP A 213 -7.27 -0.44 5.91
CA TRP A 213 -5.91 -0.96 6.04
C TRP A 213 -5.88 -2.45 6.36
N THR A 214 -6.87 -2.95 7.09
CA THR A 214 -7.04 -4.40 7.32
C THR A 214 -7.18 -5.16 6.01
N GLY A 215 -8.02 -4.65 5.11
CA GLY A 215 -8.22 -5.27 3.81
C GLY A 215 -6.99 -5.13 2.91
N LYS A 216 -6.36 -3.94 2.86
CA LYS A 216 -5.12 -3.70 2.10
C LYS A 216 -3.93 -4.50 2.62
N ALA A 217 -3.94 -4.90 3.89
CA ALA A 217 -2.96 -5.83 4.45
C ALA A 217 -3.18 -7.30 4.02
N GLY A 218 -4.26 -7.58 3.27
CA GLY A 218 -4.58 -8.88 2.69
C GLY A 218 -5.71 -9.64 3.40
N ASP A 219 -6.38 -9.06 4.41
CA ASP A 219 -7.49 -9.69 5.14
C ASP A 219 -8.85 -9.15 4.66
N ILE A 220 -9.20 -9.54 3.43
CA ILE A 220 -10.39 -9.06 2.71
C ILE A 220 -11.68 -9.38 3.48
N LEU A 221 -11.84 -10.61 3.98
CA LEU A 221 -13.07 -11.04 4.64
C LEU A 221 -13.27 -10.33 5.98
N LYS A 222 -12.19 -10.06 6.72
CA LYS A 222 -12.25 -9.27 7.95
C LYS A 222 -12.62 -7.83 7.64
N ALA A 223 -11.99 -7.19 6.64
CA ALA A 223 -12.34 -5.83 6.23
C ALA A 223 -13.82 -5.70 5.86
N ARG A 224 -14.35 -6.61 5.03
CA ARG A 224 -15.78 -6.68 4.69
C ARG A 224 -16.66 -6.74 5.95
N ASN A 225 -16.32 -7.60 6.92
CA ASN A 225 -17.10 -7.73 8.15
C ASN A 225 -17.05 -6.45 9.00
N MET A 226 -15.86 -5.86 9.15
CA MET A 226 -15.70 -4.60 9.87
C MET A 226 -16.53 -3.48 9.25
N TYR A 227 -16.55 -3.39 7.91
CA TYR A 227 -17.39 -2.42 7.19
C TYR A 227 -18.89 -2.71 7.28
N LYS A 228 -19.30 -3.98 7.33
CA LYS A 228 -20.70 -4.34 7.56
C LYS A 228 -21.18 -3.88 8.94
N GLU A 229 -20.35 -4.04 9.96
CA GLU A 229 -20.63 -3.55 11.31
C GLU A 229 -20.61 -2.03 11.37
N LEU A 230 -19.58 -1.40 10.79
CA LEU A 230 -19.42 0.06 10.78
C LEU A 230 -20.55 0.76 10.04
N SER A 231 -20.95 0.26 8.86
CA SER A 231 -22.08 0.82 8.12
C SER A 231 -23.40 0.74 8.91
N SER A 232 -23.61 -0.37 9.63
CA SER A 232 -24.77 -0.53 10.52
C SER A 232 -24.74 0.45 11.69
N LEU A 233 -23.55 0.79 12.19
CA LEU A 233 -23.37 1.76 13.26
C LEU A 233 -23.57 3.21 12.77
N CYS A 234 -22.98 3.58 11.62
CA CYS A 234 -23.15 4.91 11.04
C CYS A 234 -24.62 5.24 10.77
N VAL A 235 -25.43 4.28 10.31
CA VAL A 235 -26.88 4.50 10.09
C VAL A 235 -27.65 4.73 11.41
N LYS A 236 -27.16 4.23 12.54
CA LYS A 236 -27.79 4.44 13.86
C LYS A 236 -27.43 5.78 14.47
N VAL A 237 -26.17 6.19 14.32
CA VAL A 237 -25.58 7.33 15.04
C VAL A 237 -25.59 8.61 14.20
N LEU A 238 -25.44 8.47 12.88
CA LEU A 238 -25.36 9.59 11.94
C LEU A 238 -26.60 9.62 11.04
N GLU A 239 -26.84 10.76 10.39
CA GLU A 239 -27.86 10.82 9.35
C GLU A 239 -27.51 9.86 8.19
N PRO A 240 -28.48 9.12 7.61
CA PRO A 240 -28.21 8.16 6.54
C PRO A 240 -27.56 8.77 5.28
N LYS A 241 -27.68 10.09 5.09
CA LYS A 241 -27.12 10.85 3.97
C LYS A 241 -25.96 11.78 4.39
N ALA A 242 -25.48 11.62 5.62
CA ALA A 242 -24.26 12.30 6.05
C ALA A 242 -23.07 11.83 5.21
N TYR A 243 -22.07 12.70 5.08
CA TYR A 243 -20.88 12.43 4.29
C TYR A 243 -20.17 11.14 4.75
N GLU A 244 -19.95 11.00 6.05
CA GLU A 244 -19.23 9.89 6.66
C GLU A 244 -19.98 8.57 6.49
N THR A 245 -21.31 8.60 6.57
CA THR A 245 -22.15 7.44 6.28
C THR A 245 -21.96 6.98 4.84
N LEU A 246 -22.05 7.90 3.87
CA LEU A 246 -21.88 7.58 2.45
C LEU A 246 -20.46 7.11 2.12
N HIS A 247 -19.45 7.70 2.75
CA HIS A 247 -18.06 7.29 2.60
C HIS A 247 -17.82 5.87 3.13
N VAL A 248 -18.36 5.53 4.31
CA VAL A 248 -18.34 4.17 4.86
C VAL A 248 -19.05 3.18 3.94
N PHE A 249 -20.20 3.54 3.36
CA PHE A 249 -20.89 2.68 2.40
C PHE A 249 -20.12 2.49 1.09
N ASN A 250 -19.41 3.53 0.62
CA ASN A 250 -18.54 3.41 -0.54
C ASN A 250 -17.43 2.37 -0.29
N ASN A 251 -16.74 2.48 0.84
CA ASN A 251 -15.69 1.53 1.22
C ASN A 251 -16.26 0.14 1.51
N TYR A 252 -17.45 0.05 2.11
CA TYR A 252 -18.14 -1.23 2.31
C TYR A 252 -18.45 -1.89 0.96
N SER A 253 -18.96 -1.15 -0.02
CA SER A 253 -19.24 -1.69 -1.35
C SER A 253 -17.97 -2.20 -2.03
N TRP A 254 -16.85 -1.49 -1.89
CA TRP A 254 -15.55 -1.93 -2.37
C TRP A 254 -15.15 -3.28 -1.74
N TRP A 255 -15.10 -3.35 -0.41
CA TRP A 255 -14.67 -4.58 0.28
C TRP A 255 -15.65 -5.74 0.16
N LEU A 256 -16.92 -5.46 -0.04
CA LEU A 256 -17.92 -6.48 -0.37
C LEU A 256 -17.67 -7.07 -1.77
N GLY A 257 -17.31 -6.23 -2.72
CA GLY A 257 -16.88 -6.64 -4.06
C GLY A 257 -15.58 -7.44 -4.02
N GLU A 258 -14.55 -6.94 -3.33
CA GLU A 258 -13.28 -7.66 -3.16
C GLU A 258 -13.44 -9.01 -2.46
N ALA A 259 -14.49 -9.19 -1.64
CA ALA A 259 -14.88 -10.48 -1.05
C ALA A 259 -15.70 -11.38 -1.99
N GLY A 260 -15.95 -10.95 -3.23
CA GLY A 260 -16.60 -11.72 -4.29
C GLY A 260 -18.11 -11.49 -4.45
N ASP A 261 -18.76 -10.66 -3.65
CA ASP A 261 -20.20 -10.36 -3.77
C ASP A 261 -20.44 -9.10 -4.62
N TYR A 262 -20.13 -9.23 -5.92
CA TYR A 262 -20.13 -8.11 -6.85
C TYR A 262 -21.52 -7.52 -7.08
N GLU A 263 -22.58 -8.32 -7.07
CA GLU A 263 -23.94 -7.84 -7.33
C GLU A 263 -24.46 -6.98 -6.17
N SER A 264 -24.27 -7.43 -4.94
CA SER A 264 -24.66 -6.64 -3.76
C SER A 264 -23.80 -5.38 -3.66
N ALA A 265 -22.49 -5.49 -3.89
CA ALA A 265 -21.58 -4.36 -3.91
C ALA A 265 -21.98 -3.30 -4.95
N ARG A 266 -22.24 -3.73 -6.20
CA ARG A 266 -22.66 -2.86 -7.29
C ARG A 266 -23.97 -2.15 -6.98
N LYS A 267 -24.92 -2.85 -6.35
CA LYS A 267 -26.19 -2.26 -5.92
C LYS A 267 -25.99 -1.17 -4.87
N ILE A 268 -25.22 -1.45 -3.81
CA ILE A 268 -24.89 -0.45 -2.77
C ILE A 268 -24.24 0.77 -3.41
N SER A 269 -23.21 0.55 -4.25
CA SER A 269 -22.48 1.62 -4.93
C SER A 269 -23.38 2.47 -5.86
N SER A 270 -24.32 1.84 -6.57
CA SER A 270 -25.33 2.53 -7.38
C SER A 270 -26.27 3.40 -6.55
N ASP A 271 -26.74 2.88 -5.41
CA ASP A 271 -27.67 3.59 -4.53
C ASP A 271 -27.00 4.84 -3.92
N ILE A 272 -25.76 4.70 -3.42
CA ILE A 272 -25.01 5.84 -2.89
C ILE A 272 -24.64 6.85 -3.99
N LEU A 273 -24.28 6.39 -5.20
CA LEU A 273 -23.94 7.29 -6.31
C LEU A 273 -25.12 8.21 -6.65
N SER A 274 -26.33 7.66 -6.71
CA SER A 274 -27.56 8.44 -6.94
C SER A 274 -27.80 9.51 -5.88
N ILE A 275 -27.41 9.24 -4.62
CA ILE A 275 -27.52 10.21 -3.52
C ILE A 275 -26.44 11.29 -3.68
N CYS A 276 -25.18 10.93 -3.86
CA CYS A 276 -24.06 11.86 -4.03
C CYS A 276 -24.28 12.80 -5.22
N GLU A 277 -24.75 12.28 -6.35
CA GLU A 277 -25.06 13.08 -7.55
C GLU A 277 -26.14 14.14 -7.28
N LYS A 278 -27.16 13.83 -6.48
CA LYS A 278 -28.22 14.78 -6.12
C LYS A 278 -27.78 15.80 -5.09
N GLN A 279 -26.93 15.41 -4.15
CA GLN A 279 -26.55 16.22 -2.99
C GLN A 279 -25.35 17.13 -3.28
N TRP A 280 -24.32 16.60 -3.95
CA TRP A 280 -23.06 17.30 -4.19
C TRP A 280 -22.79 17.57 -5.67
N GLY A 281 -23.56 16.95 -6.57
CA GLY A 281 -23.41 17.11 -8.01
C GLY A 281 -22.45 16.09 -8.63
N ILE A 282 -22.50 16.01 -9.96
CA ILE A 282 -21.81 14.96 -10.73
C ILE A 282 -20.28 15.12 -10.80
N GLU A 283 -19.78 16.35 -10.69
CA GLU A 283 -18.34 16.69 -10.76
C GLU A 283 -17.69 16.86 -9.37
N ASN A 284 -18.45 16.65 -8.28
CA ASN A 284 -17.87 16.67 -6.94
C ASN A 284 -16.88 15.50 -6.76
N GLU A 285 -15.76 15.75 -6.08
CA GLU A 285 -14.66 14.79 -5.91
C GLU A 285 -15.12 13.47 -5.28
N GLU A 286 -16.00 13.53 -4.29
CA GLU A 286 -16.52 12.37 -3.58
C GLU A 286 -17.49 11.58 -4.45
N THR A 287 -18.35 12.28 -5.19
CA THR A 287 -19.20 11.66 -6.20
C THR A 287 -18.36 10.93 -7.26
N LEU A 288 -17.22 11.50 -7.65
CA LEU A 288 -16.31 10.91 -8.63
C LEU A 288 -15.61 9.65 -8.07
N ALA A 289 -15.20 9.65 -6.80
CA ALA A 289 -14.63 8.48 -6.13
C ALA A 289 -15.65 7.32 -6.06
N VAL A 290 -16.88 7.60 -5.62
CA VAL A 290 -17.98 6.64 -5.61
C VAL A 290 -18.25 6.10 -7.01
N ARG A 291 -18.21 6.96 -8.02
CA ARG A 291 -18.43 6.57 -9.41
C ARG A 291 -17.36 5.63 -9.93
N ALA A 292 -16.09 5.87 -9.63
CA ALA A 292 -15.01 4.96 -10.04
C ALA A 292 -15.24 3.56 -9.46
N ASN A 293 -15.61 3.47 -8.18
CA ASN A 293 -15.95 2.19 -7.53
C ASN A 293 -17.17 1.52 -8.17
N TYR A 294 -18.22 2.28 -8.47
CA TYR A 294 -19.39 1.76 -9.17
C TYR A 294 -19.01 1.15 -10.53
N ILE A 295 -18.23 1.87 -11.34
CA ILE A 295 -17.84 1.40 -12.67
C ILE A 295 -16.96 0.14 -12.58
N TRP A 296 -16.04 0.08 -11.61
CA TRP A 296 -15.27 -1.13 -11.33
C TRP A 296 -16.17 -2.33 -11.03
N LEU A 297 -17.19 -2.13 -10.18
CA LEU A 297 -18.13 -3.17 -9.79
C LEU A 297 -19.07 -3.60 -10.93
N VAL A 298 -19.41 -2.71 -11.86
CA VAL A 298 -20.14 -3.06 -13.10
C VAL A 298 -19.38 -4.12 -13.88
N GLY A 299 -18.08 -3.92 -14.09
CA GLY A 299 -17.26 -4.89 -14.80
C GLY A 299 -17.12 -6.20 -14.03
N LYS A 300 -16.86 -6.15 -12.72
CA LYS A 300 -16.73 -7.34 -11.87
C LYS A 300 -18.01 -8.16 -11.78
N ALA A 301 -19.18 -7.51 -11.86
CA ALA A 301 -20.48 -8.18 -11.95
C ALA A 301 -20.74 -8.84 -13.32
N GLY A 302 -19.79 -8.77 -14.26
CA GLY A 302 -19.86 -9.50 -15.53
C GLY A 302 -20.18 -8.63 -16.75
N ASP A 303 -20.10 -7.31 -16.65
CA ASP A 303 -20.30 -6.39 -17.79
C ASP A 303 -19.06 -5.53 -18.08
N PRO A 304 -17.98 -6.13 -18.62
CA PRO A 304 -16.74 -5.42 -18.91
C PRO A 304 -16.91 -4.34 -20.00
N VAL A 305 -17.84 -4.54 -20.94
CA VAL A 305 -18.13 -3.59 -22.02
C VAL A 305 -18.75 -2.31 -21.45
N ALA A 306 -19.77 -2.43 -20.60
CA ALA A 306 -20.37 -1.25 -19.97
C ALA A 306 -19.37 -0.53 -19.06
N ALA A 307 -18.53 -1.25 -18.31
CA ALA A 307 -17.48 -0.64 -17.50
C ALA A 307 -16.48 0.16 -18.34
N CYS A 308 -16.03 -0.41 -19.47
CA CYS A 308 -15.16 0.25 -20.43
C CYS A 308 -15.78 1.55 -20.97
N ASP A 309 -17.05 1.51 -21.40
CA ASP A 309 -17.76 2.68 -21.93
C ASP A 309 -17.95 3.79 -20.88
N LEU A 310 -18.26 3.40 -19.64
CA LEU A 310 -18.40 4.33 -18.53
C LEU A 310 -17.05 4.99 -18.20
N TYR A 311 -15.96 4.23 -18.11
CA TYR A 311 -14.64 4.82 -17.87
C TYR A 311 -14.23 5.78 -18.99
N LYS A 312 -14.45 5.40 -20.25
CA LYS A 312 -14.18 6.25 -21.42
C LYS A 312 -14.93 7.58 -21.33
N ARG A 313 -16.17 7.57 -20.84
CA ARG A 313 -16.99 8.76 -20.63
C ARG A 313 -16.48 9.65 -19.49
N TRP A 314 -16.00 9.07 -18.39
CA TRP A 314 -15.71 9.80 -17.15
C TRP A 314 -14.25 10.21 -16.96
N ILE A 315 -13.29 9.56 -17.62
CA ILE A 315 -11.88 9.97 -17.57
C ILE A 315 -11.66 11.46 -17.90
N PRO A 316 -12.29 12.05 -18.93
CA PRO A 316 -12.16 13.48 -19.18
C PRO A 316 -12.63 14.36 -18.01
N VAL A 317 -13.63 13.91 -17.25
CA VAL A 317 -14.14 14.62 -16.06
C VAL A 317 -13.16 14.45 -14.89
N TYR A 318 -12.64 13.24 -14.64
CA TYR A 318 -11.57 13.03 -13.65
C TYR A 318 -10.35 13.91 -13.93
N ALA A 319 -9.92 13.97 -15.20
CA ALA A 319 -8.83 14.83 -15.64
C ALA A 319 -9.12 16.33 -15.46
N LYS A 320 -10.39 16.76 -15.64
CA LYS A 320 -10.81 18.15 -15.43
C LYS A 320 -10.80 18.53 -13.94
N VAL A 321 -11.28 17.65 -13.07
CA VAL A 321 -11.47 17.94 -11.63
C VAL A 321 -10.18 17.72 -10.85
N TRP A 322 -9.56 16.53 -10.96
CA TRP A 322 -8.36 16.19 -10.20
C TRP A 322 -7.06 16.53 -10.93
N GLY A 323 -7.09 16.67 -12.25
CA GLY A 323 -5.92 16.79 -13.10
C GLY A 323 -5.56 15.48 -13.80
N THR A 324 -4.93 15.59 -14.99
CA THR A 324 -4.57 14.43 -15.83
C THR A 324 -3.55 13.49 -15.21
N GLU A 325 -2.69 14.03 -14.34
CA GLU A 325 -1.60 13.32 -13.66
C GLU A 325 -1.90 13.05 -12.18
N ASN A 326 -3.10 13.37 -11.70
CA ASN A 326 -3.47 13.04 -10.33
C ASN A 326 -3.52 11.51 -10.14
N PRO A 327 -3.05 10.98 -8.99
CA PRO A 327 -3.09 9.55 -8.69
C PRO A 327 -4.44 8.88 -8.99
N GLN A 328 -5.55 9.51 -8.61
CA GLN A 328 -6.90 8.97 -8.83
C GLN A 328 -7.27 8.90 -10.32
N THR A 329 -6.84 9.89 -11.12
CA THR A 329 -7.01 9.86 -12.58
C THR A 329 -6.15 8.77 -13.22
N LEU A 330 -4.94 8.52 -12.71
CA LEU A 330 -4.08 7.43 -13.19
C LEU A 330 -4.68 6.05 -12.87
N VAL A 331 -5.21 5.86 -11.66
CA VAL A 331 -5.93 4.65 -11.26
C VAL A 331 -7.13 4.42 -12.19
N ALA A 332 -7.96 5.45 -12.43
CA ALA A 332 -9.10 5.34 -13.34
C ALA A 332 -8.67 4.96 -14.78
N ARG A 333 -7.55 5.49 -15.28
CA ARG A 333 -6.98 5.11 -16.59
C ARG A 333 -6.49 3.67 -16.62
N ASN A 334 -5.90 3.17 -15.52
CA ASN A 334 -5.51 1.76 -15.41
C ASN A 334 -6.74 0.85 -15.38
N CYS A 335 -7.79 1.20 -14.62
CA CYS A 335 -9.05 0.47 -14.61
C CYS A 335 -9.73 0.47 -15.98
N PHE A 336 -9.66 1.59 -16.71
CA PHE A 336 -10.14 1.64 -18.09
C PHE A 336 -9.39 0.65 -18.99
N ALA A 337 -8.06 0.65 -18.96
CA ALA A 337 -7.25 -0.31 -19.72
C ALA A 337 -7.56 -1.77 -19.34
N HIS A 338 -7.78 -2.03 -18.04
CA HIS A 338 -8.22 -3.35 -17.57
C HIS A 338 -9.54 -3.76 -18.23
N TRP A 339 -10.58 -2.92 -18.18
CA TRP A 339 -11.87 -3.27 -18.76
C TRP A 339 -11.87 -3.30 -20.30
N THR A 340 -11.03 -2.51 -20.96
CA THR A 340 -10.81 -2.58 -22.41
C THR A 340 -10.32 -3.97 -22.84
N GLY A 341 -9.38 -4.56 -22.10
CA GLY A 341 -8.89 -5.90 -22.41
C GLY A 341 -9.91 -6.98 -22.08
N GLU A 342 -10.60 -6.88 -20.93
CA GLU A 342 -11.68 -7.81 -20.57
C GLU A 342 -12.87 -7.75 -21.54
N ALA A 343 -13.10 -6.60 -22.19
CA ALA A 343 -14.08 -6.44 -23.25
C ALA A 343 -13.63 -7.04 -24.61
N GLY A 344 -12.42 -7.62 -24.67
CA GLY A 344 -11.89 -8.35 -25.83
C GLY A 344 -10.77 -7.62 -26.59
N SER A 345 -10.35 -6.42 -26.17
CA SER A 345 -9.33 -5.62 -26.85
C SER A 345 -7.97 -5.67 -26.15
N ALA A 346 -7.36 -6.86 -26.03
CA ALA A 346 -6.09 -7.05 -25.31
C ALA A 346 -4.93 -6.20 -25.85
N VAL A 347 -4.85 -5.99 -27.18
CA VAL A 347 -3.81 -5.14 -27.80
C VAL A 347 -3.95 -3.68 -27.37
N GLU A 348 -5.16 -3.13 -27.44
CA GLU A 348 -5.46 -1.75 -27.01
C GLU A 348 -5.16 -1.57 -25.52
N ALA A 349 -5.56 -2.53 -24.69
CA ALA A 349 -5.29 -2.53 -23.26
C ALA A 349 -3.78 -2.54 -22.95
N LEU A 350 -3.00 -3.33 -23.68
CA LEU A 350 -1.54 -3.35 -23.56
C LEU A 350 -0.92 -1.98 -23.92
N GLU A 351 -1.35 -1.38 -25.03
CA GLU A 351 -0.89 -0.05 -25.45
C GLU A 351 -1.23 1.02 -24.40
N MET A 352 -2.46 1.00 -23.87
CA MET A 352 -2.91 1.94 -22.84
C MET A 352 -2.08 1.82 -21.56
N CYS A 353 -1.85 0.60 -21.05
CA CYS A 353 -1.03 0.38 -19.86
C CYS A 353 0.44 0.78 -20.09
N THR A 354 0.99 0.45 -21.27
CA THR A 354 2.38 0.80 -21.63
C THR A 354 2.57 2.31 -21.69
N ASN A 355 1.60 3.04 -22.24
CA ASN A 355 1.60 4.50 -22.28
C ASN A 355 1.36 5.14 -20.89
N LEU A 356 0.64 4.46 -20.00
CA LEU A 356 0.35 4.93 -18.65
C LEU A 356 1.54 4.75 -17.69
N LEU A 357 2.30 3.66 -17.84
CA LEU A 357 3.35 3.26 -16.90
C LEU A 357 4.38 4.38 -16.58
N PRO A 358 4.92 5.15 -17.56
CA PRO A 358 5.89 6.20 -17.25
C PRO A 358 5.35 7.31 -16.34
N PHE A 359 4.05 7.57 -16.38
CA PHE A 359 3.40 8.54 -15.49
C PHE A 359 3.32 7.98 -14.07
N CYS A 360 2.87 6.75 -13.90
CA CYS A 360 2.81 6.08 -12.61
C CYS A 360 4.19 5.96 -11.97
N GLU A 361 5.22 5.57 -12.73
CA GLU A 361 6.59 5.46 -12.22
C GLU A 361 7.16 6.82 -11.77
N ARG A 362 6.86 7.90 -12.50
CA ARG A 362 7.33 9.25 -12.13
C ARG A 362 6.61 9.82 -10.91
N ILE A 363 5.30 9.58 -10.80
CA ILE A 363 4.44 10.26 -9.83
C ILE A 363 4.33 9.46 -8.52
N LEU A 364 4.13 8.14 -8.64
CA LEU A 364 3.93 7.25 -7.50
C LEU A 364 5.22 6.50 -7.13
N GLY A 365 6.15 6.34 -8.08
CA GLY A 365 7.34 5.52 -7.91
C GLY A 365 7.16 4.12 -8.50
N SER A 366 8.29 3.45 -8.78
CA SER A 366 8.31 2.18 -9.52
C SER A 366 7.78 0.96 -8.76
N GLU A 367 7.76 1.06 -7.43
CA GLU A 367 7.33 -0.03 -6.53
C GLU A 367 6.02 0.27 -5.81
N HIS A 368 5.41 1.44 -6.07
CA HIS A 368 4.11 1.75 -5.53
C HIS A 368 3.07 0.72 -5.99
N PRO A 369 2.16 0.27 -5.12
CA PRO A 369 1.17 -0.77 -5.45
C PRO A 369 0.38 -0.50 -6.73
N ASP A 370 -0.05 0.73 -6.98
CA ASP A 370 -0.76 1.10 -8.22
C ASP A 370 0.14 1.04 -9.47
N THR A 371 1.43 1.37 -9.36
CA THR A 371 2.39 1.20 -10.46
C THR A 371 2.61 -0.29 -10.75
N LEU A 372 2.68 -1.12 -9.70
CA LEU A 372 2.78 -2.57 -9.85
C LEU A 372 1.52 -3.18 -10.46
N ALA A 373 0.34 -2.62 -10.18
CA ALA A 373 -0.91 -3.04 -10.81
C ALA A 373 -0.89 -2.78 -12.33
N VAL A 374 -0.37 -1.61 -12.77
CA VAL A 374 -0.16 -1.32 -14.20
C VAL A 374 0.81 -2.33 -14.83
N ARG A 375 1.92 -2.64 -14.17
CA ARG A 375 2.90 -3.65 -14.65
C ARG A 375 2.28 -5.05 -14.74
N SER A 376 1.43 -5.43 -13.79
CA SER A 376 0.70 -6.69 -13.81
C SER A 376 -0.27 -6.76 -14.98
N ASN A 377 -0.98 -5.68 -15.28
CA ASN A 377 -1.83 -5.59 -16.47
C ASN A 377 -1.01 -5.69 -17.77
N ILE A 378 0.17 -5.05 -17.85
CA ILE A 378 1.08 -5.21 -19.00
C ILE A 378 1.48 -6.68 -19.16
N ALA A 379 1.89 -7.36 -18.08
CA ALA A 379 2.27 -8.77 -18.13
C ALA A 379 1.11 -9.65 -18.62
N ARG A 380 -0.11 -9.42 -18.11
CA ARG A 380 -1.31 -10.14 -18.54
C ARG A 380 -1.59 -9.96 -20.02
N TRP A 381 -1.71 -8.72 -20.48
CA TRP A 381 -2.05 -8.45 -21.87
C TRP A 381 -0.92 -8.84 -22.84
N THR A 382 0.33 -8.84 -22.39
CA THR A 382 1.46 -9.42 -23.15
C THR A 382 1.28 -10.93 -23.37
N ALA A 383 0.80 -11.67 -22.36
CA ALA A 383 0.51 -13.09 -22.52
C ALA A 383 -0.65 -13.32 -23.51
N GLU A 384 -1.73 -12.56 -23.37
CA GLU A 384 -2.92 -12.70 -24.21
C GLU A 384 -2.72 -12.27 -25.67
N THR A 385 -1.78 -11.36 -25.91
CA THR A 385 -1.34 -10.99 -27.27
C THR A 385 -0.35 -11.98 -27.87
N GLY A 386 0.06 -13.01 -27.12
CA GLY A 386 0.80 -14.17 -27.62
C GLY A 386 2.29 -14.23 -27.26
N ASP A 387 2.85 -13.22 -26.57
CA ASP A 387 4.24 -13.27 -26.09
C ASP A 387 4.31 -13.77 -24.63
N THR A 388 3.94 -15.04 -24.44
CA THR A 388 3.96 -15.71 -23.13
C THR A 388 5.34 -15.68 -22.47
N LYS A 389 6.44 -15.68 -23.23
CA LYS A 389 7.80 -15.65 -22.66
C LYS A 389 8.12 -14.27 -22.08
N ALA A 390 7.80 -13.19 -22.78
CA ALA A 390 7.94 -11.84 -22.24
C ALA A 390 7.04 -11.65 -21.01
N ALA A 391 5.79 -12.11 -21.07
CA ALA A 391 4.86 -12.07 -19.94
C ALA A 391 5.41 -12.80 -18.70
N LEU A 392 5.96 -14.01 -18.87
CA LEU A 392 6.58 -14.77 -17.77
C LEU A 392 7.71 -13.99 -17.10
N ASN A 393 8.57 -13.34 -17.89
CA ASN A 393 9.66 -12.51 -17.36
C ASN A 393 9.14 -11.31 -16.58
N LEU A 394 8.06 -10.67 -17.04
CA LEU A 394 7.41 -9.56 -16.34
C LEU A 394 6.78 -10.04 -15.02
N TYR A 395 5.96 -11.09 -15.06
CA TYR A 395 5.34 -11.65 -13.86
C TYR A 395 6.37 -12.10 -12.83
N THR A 396 7.48 -12.73 -13.24
CA THR A 396 8.54 -13.15 -12.31
C THR A 396 9.14 -11.97 -11.54
N LYS A 397 9.35 -10.83 -12.21
CA LYS A 397 9.84 -9.60 -11.54
C LYS A 397 8.78 -9.05 -10.59
N ILE A 398 7.52 -9.03 -11.00
CA ILE A 398 6.40 -8.52 -10.20
C ILE A 398 6.19 -9.37 -8.94
N VAL A 399 6.19 -10.70 -9.06
CA VAL A 399 6.06 -11.63 -7.91
C VAL A 399 7.13 -11.36 -6.86
N ASN A 400 8.39 -11.16 -7.28
CA ASN A 400 9.48 -10.87 -6.34
C ASN A 400 9.28 -9.53 -5.60
N ILE A 401 8.73 -8.51 -6.29
CA ILE A 401 8.46 -7.21 -5.67
C ILE A 401 7.24 -7.31 -4.74
N TYR A 402 6.14 -7.92 -5.17
CA TYR A 402 4.95 -8.09 -4.35
C TYR A 402 5.19 -8.96 -3.12
N ASP A 403 6.00 -10.01 -3.23
CA ASP A 403 6.40 -10.82 -2.07
C ASP A 403 7.16 -9.97 -1.03
N ARG A 404 8.07 -9.10 -1.48
CA ARG A 404 8.81 -8.20 -0.58
C ARG A 404 7.92 -7.12 0.04
N VAL A 405 7.03 -6.50 -0.74
CA VAL A 405 6.24 -5.32 -0.33
C VAL A 405 4.99 -5.73 0.45
N LEU A 406 4.22 -6.69 -0.06
CA LEU A 406 2.92 -7.09 0.48
C LEU A 406 2.99 -8.43 1.23
N GLY A 407 3.91 -9.30 0.83
CA GLY A 407 4.08 -10.66 1.34
C GLY A 407 3.54 -11.72 0.38
N ARG A 408 4.13 -12.91 0.47
CA ARG A 408 3.81 -14.10 -0.33
C ARG A 408 2.32 -14.41 -0.48
N ASP A 409 1.59 -14.33 0.63
CA ASP A 409 0.19 -14.76 0.69
C ASP A 409 -0.80 -13.61 0.51
N HIS A 410 -0.34 -12.44 0.06
CA HIS A 410 -1.22 -11.31 -0.25
C HIS A 410 -1.99 -11.58 -1.55
N PRO A 411 -3.28 -11.20 -1.65
CA PRO A 411 -4.10 -11.44 -2.84
C PRO A 411 -3.43 -11.03 -4.17
N GLU A 412 -2.86 -9.82 -4.25
CA GLU A 412 -2.12 -9.36 -5.44
C GLU A 412 -0.89 -10.21 -5.77
N THR A 413 -0.15 -10.67 -4.77
CA THR A 413 0.98 -11.59 -4.97
C THR A 413 0.50 -12.92 -5.55
N LEU A 414 -0.61 -13.45 -5.03
CA LEU A 414 -1.20 -14.71 -5.50
C LEU A 414 -1.72 -14.60 -6.94
N ILE A 415 -2.32 -13.47 -7.33
CA ILE A 415 -2.75 -13.20 -8.71
C ILE A 415 -1.52 -13.20 -9.64
N ALA A 416 -0.45 -12.50 -9.25
CA ALA A 416 0.79 -12.46 -10.04
C ALA A 416 1.45 -13.85 -10.15
N VAL A 417 1.43 -14.65 -9.08
CA VAL A 417 1.92 -16.05 -9.09
C VAL A 417 1.08 -16.91 -10.02
N ALA A 418 -0.25 -16.79 -10.00
CA ALA A 418 -1.13 -17.53 -10.90
C ALA A 418 -0.86 -17.17 -12.37
N GLY A 419 -0.68 -15.87 -12.67
CA GLY A 419 -0.29 -15.38 -14.00
C GLY A 419 1.06 -15.95 -14.45
N ALA A 420 2.08 -15.91 -13.59
CA ALA A 420 3.39 -16.50 -13.85
C ALA A 420 3.27 -18.02 -14.13
N ALA A 421 2.54 -18.74 -13.29
CA ALA A 421 2.36 -20.18 -13.40
C ALA A 421 1.64 -20.56 -14.70
N ASN A 422 0.63 -19.81 -15.13
CA ASN A 422 0.00 -20.06 -16.42
C ASN A 422 0.97 -19.88 -17.59
N CYS A 423 1.79 -18.82 -17.55
CA CYS A 423 2.82 -18.60 -18.56
C CYS A 423 3.90 -19.70 -18.54
N MET A 424 4.29 -20.20 -17.36
CA MET A 424 5.19 -21.35 -17.22
C MET A 424 4.62 -22.60 -17.89
N GLY A 425 3.35 -22.89 -17.66
CA GLY A 425 2.70 -24.04 -18.28
C GLY A 425 2.65 -23.92 -19.80
N GLU A 426 2.31 -22.74 -20.32
CA GLU A 426 2.24 -22.46 -21.76
C GLU A 426 3.62 -22.51 -22.44
N THR A 427 4.69 -22.25 -21.69
CA THR A 427 6.07 -22.42 -22.14
C THR A 427 6.63 -23.84 -21.93
N GLY A 428 5.84 -24.77 -21.40
CA GLY A 428 6.16 -26.21 -21.29
C GLY A 428 6.53 -26.69 -19.89
N TYR A 429 6.65 -25.81 -18.90
CA TYR A 429 6.96 -26.16 -17.51
C TYR A 429 5.69 -26.56 -16.73
N ILE A 430 5.00 -27.58 -17.24
CA ILE A 430 3.65 -27.97 -16.78
C ILE A 430 3.59 -28.42 -15.31
N VAL A 431 4.65 -29.08 -14.81
CA VAL A 431 4.72 -29.54 -13.41
C VAL A 431 4.90 -28.35 -12.47
N THR A 432 5.85 -27.46 -12.78
CA THR A 432 6.08 -26.23 -12.01
C THR A 432 4.85 -25.33 -11.98
N ALA A 433 4.15 -25.21 -13.11
CA ALA A 433 2.89 -24.47 -13.19
C ALA A 433 1.81 -25.04 -12.26
N ARG A 434 1.58 -26.36 -12.31
CA ARG A 434 0.64 -27.06 -11.44
C ARG A 434 0.98 -26.84 -9.96
N ASP A 435 2.24 -27.00 -9.58
CA ASP A 435 2.66 -26.92 -8.18
C ASP A 435 2.55 -25.50 -7.62
N ALA A 436 2.91 -24.49 -8.42
CA ALA A 436 2.68 -23.09 -8.06
C ALA A 436 1.19 -22.77 -7.88
N LEU A 437 0.34 -23.26 -8.79
CA LEU A 437 -1.11 -23.07 -8.70
C LEU A 437 -1.75 -23.83 -7.54
N ALA A 438 -1.21 -24.99 -7.15
CA ALA A 438 -1.67 -25.70 -5.96
C ALA A 438 -1.52 -24.84 -4.69
N HIS A 439 -0.38 -24.15 -4.54
CA HIS A 439 -0.18 -23.22 -3.44
C HIS A 439 -1.16 -22.05 -3.47
N VAL A 440 -1.39 -21.45 -4.66
CA VAL A 440 -2.37 -20.37 -4.83
C VAL A 440 -3.77 -20.83 -4.44
N VAL A 441 -4.21 -21.97 -4.96
CA VAL A 441 -5.52 -22.58 -4.64
C VAL A 441 -5.69 -22.78 -3.14
N ASN A 442 -4.73 -23.42 -2.49
CA ASN A 442 -4.81 -23.69 -1.05
C ASN A 442 -4.91 -22.38 -0.23
N THR A 443 -4.11 -21.38 -0.59
CA THR A 443 -4.10 -20.08 0.11
C THR A 443 -5.41 -19.32 -0.11
N CYS A 444 -5.94 -19.30 -1.33
CA CYS A 444 -7.22 -18.68 -1.64
C CYS A 444 -8.38 -19.41 -0.95
N LEU A 445 -8.36 -20.74 -0.89
CA LEU A 445 -9.35 -21.54 -0.15
C LEU A 445 -9.36 -21.19 1.33
N GLU A 446 -8.19 -21.11 1.95
CA GLU A 446 -8.05 -20.78 3.37
C GLU A 446 -8.53 -19.35 3.68
N LYS A 447 -8.11 -18.37 2.87
CA LYS A 447 -8.34 -16.94 3.18
C LYS A 447 -9.67 -16.38 2.66
N LEU A 448 -10.13 -16.86 1.51
CA LEU A 448 -11.29 -16.30 0.80
C LEU A 448 -12.47 -17.27 0.76
N GLY A 449 -12.23 -18.56 0.98
CA GLY A 449 -13.24 -19.61 0.88
C GLY A 449 -13.39 -20.16 -0.55
N ASN A 450 -14.20 -21.21 -0.67
CA ASN A 450 -14.35 -22.01 -1.89
C ASN A 450 -15.23 -21.36 -2.97
N THR A 451 -16.12 -20.43 -2.61
CA THR A 451 -17.01 -19.73 -3.56
C THR A 451 -16.42 -18.44 -4.10
N HIS A 452 -15.28 -17.99 -3.58
CA HIS A 452 -14.69 -16.73 -4.00
C HIS A 452 -14.21 -16.78 -5.46
N PRO A 453 -14.48 -15.75 -6.30
CA PRO A 453 -14.09 -15.73 -7.71
C PRO A 453 -12.61 -16.04 -7.97
N SER A 454 -11.69 -15.44 -7.19
CA SER A 454 -10.25 -15.72 -7.30
C SER A 454 -9.88 -17.17 -6.94
N THR A 455 -10.57 -17.79 -5.97
CA THR A 455 -10.38 -19.20 -5.64
C THR A 455 -10.82 -20.09 -6.79
N LEU A 456 -12.01 -19.81 -7.36
CA LEU A 456 -12.54 -20.54 -8.50
C LEU A 456 -11.62 -20.43 -9.72
N GLU A 457 -11.10 -19.23 -10.00
CA GLU A 457 -10.20 -19.03 -11.13
C GLU A 457 -8.86 -19.75 -10.94
N ALA A 458 -8.26 -19.66 -9.76
CA ALA A 458 -7.06 -20.43 -9.43
C ALA A 458 -7.30 -21.94 -9.57
N HIS A 459 -8.47 -22.44 -9.17
CA HIS A 459 -8.86 -23.84 -9.34
C HIS A 459 -8.96 -24.24 -10.81
N LYS A 460 -9.57 -23.43 -11.67
CA LYS A 460 -9.66 -23.71 -13.12
C LYS A 460 -8.27 -23.81 -13.74
N MET A 461 -7.39 -22.86 -13.41
CA MET A 461 -6.01 -22.85 -13.89
C MET A 461 -5.25 -24.08 -13.39
N TYR A 462 -5.36 -24.41 -12.10
CA TYR A 462 -4.77 -25.60 -11.52
C TYR A 462 -5.25 -26.88 -12.23
N ALA A 463 -6.56 -27.04 -12.40
CA ALA A 463 -7.15 -28.21 -13.05
C ALA A 463 -6.64 -28.38 -14.49
N ARG A 464 -6.53 -27.29 -15.26
CA ARG A 464 -5.95 -27.29 -16.62
C ARG A 464 -4.54 -27.88 -16.63
N TRP A 465 -3.67 -27.44 -15.73
CA TRP A 465 -2.27 -27.90 -15.70
C TRP A 465 -2.11 -29.27 -15.05
N ALA A 466 -2.90 -29.59 -14.02
CA ALA A 466 -2.92 -30.91 -13.42
C ALA A 466 -3.30 -32.00 -14.44
N GLN A 467 -4.35 -31.76 -15.25
CA GLN A 467 -4.73 -32.67 -16.33
C GLN A 467 -3.59 -32.89 -17.33
N LYS A 468 -2.93 -31.81 -17.77
CA LYS A 468 -1.79 -31.92 -18.70
C LYS A 468 -0.62 -32.70 -18.12
N VAL A 469 -0.37 -32.61 -16.82
CA VAL A 469 0.67 -33.41 -16.14
C VAL A 469 0.29 -34.88 -16.14
N SER A 470 -0.94 -35.22 -15.73
CA SER A 470 -1.42 -36.61 -15.76
C SER A 470 -1.34 -37.23 -17.15
N ASP A 471 -1.74 -36.50 -18.20
CA ASP A 471 -1.65 -36.97 -19.58
C ASP A 471 -0.19 -37.17 -20.03
N PHE A 472 0.73 -36.32 -19.56
CA PHE A 472 2.15 -36.46 -19.85
C PHE A 472 2.77 -37.68 -19.17
N GLU A 473 2.44 -37.91 -17.90
CA GLU A 473 2.88 -39.08 -17.13
C GLU A 473 2.36 -40.38 -17.76
N LEU A 474 1.07 -40.44 -18.11
CA LEU A 474 0.48 -41.60 -18.78
C LEU A 474 1.17 -41.91 -20.13
N ARG A 475 1.44 -40.90 -20.96
CA ARG A 475 2.18 -41.09 -22.22
C ARG A 475 3.59 -41.62 -22.01
N ARG A 476 4.25 -41.20 -20.93
CA ARG A 476 5.61 -41.64 -20.58
C ARG A 476 5.61 -43.11 -20.15
N GLU A 477 4.63 -43.53 -19.35
CA GLU A 477 4.48 -44.93 -18.94
C GLU A 477 4.21 -45.85 -20.13
N LEU A 478 3.31 -45.46 -21.04
CA LEU A 478 3.02 -46.21 -22.26
C LEU A 478 4.21 -46.33 -23.22
N HIS A 479 5.14 -45.36 -23.22
CA HIS A 479 6.39 -45.44 -23.99
C HIS A 479 7.46 -46.32 -23.33
N GLN A 480 7.33 -46.60 -22.04
CA GLN A 480 8.26 -47.44 -21.28
C GLN A 480 7.85 -48.92 -21.25
N GLN A 481 6.61 -49.23 -21.58
CA GLN A 481 6.07 -50.57 -21.83
C GLN A 481 6.32 -50.99 -23.28
#